data_AF-A0A2I1CSH8-F1
#
_entry.id   AF-A0A2I1CSH8-F1
#
_cell.length_a   1.000
_cell.length_b   1.000
_cell.length_c   1.000
_cell.angle_alpha   90.00
_cell.angle_beta   90.00
_cell.angle_gamma   90.00
#
_symmetry.space_group_name_H-M   'P 1'
#
loop_
_entity.id
_entity.type
_entity.pdbx_description
1 polymer ?
#
loop_
_entity_poly.entity_id
_entity_poly.type
_entity_poly.pdbx_seq_one_letter_code
_entity_poly.pdbx_strand_id
1 'polypeptide(L)'
;MSPGATVDNSHFHIGILCALPLESRAVRGMFDEIDGFDNDSHFTQASTDTGSYTAGKIGPHRVVLGHLPGMGLVETANFAQRFRYSFANLQLVLLVGICGGSPRDDKKHEIILGDVIIGRKAINPDLGRRYQDGLQSRSRMEDTLGRQSPEIRGFIKKLESYKTPLRENTARYLSRLLTKPEFQMSSYPGSDKDKLFEPIYLHKHYDSKRCHCKSQLGSCKAARETLCDQLGCDSKYLIQRDRLKSQVLTSPALHFGTIESGNAIIKCANYREHMFQTENAIGFDMESAGLWEYLPTVIVKGVCDYADSHKNKLWQDYAAASAAACTRAVLDLWDRSPERSIASQATVPTMVFNNGANMTVGIQSQTANISGLTMNS
;
A
#
# COMPACT_ATOMS: atom_id res chain seq x y z
N MET A 1 30.54 16.60 6.27
CA MET A 1 29.40 17.16 5.52
C MET A 1 28.97 18.43 6.23
N SER A 2 28.77 19.52 5.50
CA SER A 2 28.42 20.84 6.06
C SER A 2 26.99 20.84 6.62
N PRO A 3 26.69 21.62 7.68
CA PRO A 3 25.33 21.73 8.22
C PRO A 3 24.37 22.32 7.17
N GLY A 4 23.20 21.70 6.99
CA GLY A 4 22.12 22.24 6.13
C GLY A 4 22.18 21.89 4.64
N ALA A 5 22.70 20.72 4.27
CA ALA A 5 22.72 20.29 2.87
C ALA A 5 21.28 20.03 2.35
N THR A 6 20.87 20.81 1.35
CA THR A 6 19.60 20.58 0.64
C THR A 6 19.73 19.35 -0.28
N VAL A 7 18.84 18.39 -0.13
CA VAL A 7 18.77 17.20 -0.98
C VAL A 7 17.97 17.57 -2.23
N ASP A 8 18.58 17.36 -3.40
CA ASP A 8 17.89 17.51 -4.68
C ASP A 8 16.77 16.47 -4.80
N ASN A 9 15.58 16.91 -5.21
CA ASN A 9 14.42 16.05 -5.41
C ASN A 9 14.68 14.97 -6.47
N SER A 10 15.64 15.19 -7.38
CA SER A 10 16.09 14.22 -8.38
C SER A 10 16.65 12.92 -7.76
N HIS A 11 17.05 12.93 -6.49
CA HIS A 11 17.55 11.76 -5.76
C HIS A 11 16.44 10.85 -5.23
N PHE A 12 15.18 11.28 -5.21
CA PHE A 12 14.07 10.45 -4.79
C PHE A 12 13.54 9.62 -5.95
N HIS A 13 13.67 8.30 -5.81
CA HIS A 13 13.23 7.32 -6.81
C HIS A 13 11.99 6.54 -6.35
N ILE A 14 11.69 6.60 -5.05
CA ILE A 14 10.57 5.91 -4.41
C ILE A 14 9.65 6.94 -3.79
N GLY A 15 8.37 6.86 -4.14
CA GLY A 15 7.31 7.61 -3.51
C GLY A 15 6.42 6.69 -2.68
N ILE A 16 5.93 7.17 -1.53
CA ILE A 16 4.87 6.52 -0.77
C ILE A 16 3.74 7.52 -0.59
N LEU A 17 2.49 7.11 -0.81
CA LEU A 17 1.32 7.95 -0.61
C LEU A 17 0.39 7.31 0.41
N CYS A 18 -0.08 8.12 1.36
CA CYS A 18 -1.04 7.73 2.39
C CYS A 18 -2.19 8.73 2.48
N ALA A 19 -3.41 8.22 2.66
CA ALA A 19 -4.64 9.02 2.71
C ALA A 19 -4.96 9.52 4.11
N LEU A 20 -4.66 8.70 5.11
CA LEU A 20 -5.02 8.95 6.50
C LEU A 20 -3.79 9.15 7.39
N PRO A 21 -3.89 9.98 8.45
CA PRO A 21 -2.80 10.17 9.42
C PRO A 21 -2.32 8.88 10.09
N LEU A 22 -3.21 7.90 10.32
CA LEU A 22 -2.81 6.61 10.90
C LEU A 22 -1.95 5.78 9.93
N GLU A 23 -2.19 5.91 8.62
CA GLU A 23 -1.44 5.20 7.58
C GLU A 23 -0.05 5.82 7.44
N SER A 24 0.03 7.15 7.34
CA SER A 24 1.30 7.84 7.24
C SER A 24 2.13 7.70 8.51
N ARG A 25 1.50 7.64 9.70
CA ARG A 25 2.18 7.30 10.97
C ARG A 25 2.80 5.90 10.93
N ALA A 26 2.05 4.89 10.48
CA ALA A 26 2.54 3.53 10.35
C ALA A 26 3.72 3.43 9.37
N VAL A 27 3.61 4.10 8.21
CA VAL A 27 4.69 4.16 7.22
C VAL A 27 5.92 4.88 7.75
N ARG A 28 5.76 6.01 8.44
CA ARG A 28 6.89 6.71 9.10
C ARG A 28 7.61 5.82 10.10
N GLY A 29 6.88 4.94 10.79
CA GLY A 29 7.46 3.94 11.69
C GLY A 29 8.41 2.94 11.02
N MET A 30 8.37 2.84 9.68
CA MET A 30 9.23 1.99 8.85
C MET A 30 10.46 2.70 8.27
N PHE A 31 10.61 4.00 8.51
CA PHE A 31 11.81 4.75 8.09
C PHE A 31 13.00 4.34 8.98
N ASP A 32 14.17 4.22 8.36
CA ASP A 32 15.44 4.07 9.08
C ASP A 32 16.00 5.44 9.48
N GLU A 33 15.77 6.46 8.65
CA GLU A 33 16.17 7.86 8.86
C GLU A 33 15.08 8.78 8.31
N ILE A 34 14.70 9.82 9.05
CA ILE A 34 13.80 10.90 8.62
C ILE A 34 14.59 12.20 8.52
N ASP A 35 14.57 12.82 7.34
CA ASP A 35 15.26 14.08 7.07
C ASP A 35 14.63 15.23 7.87
N GLY A 36 15.45 16.10 8.48
CA GLY A 36 15.02 17.21 9.34
C GLY A 36 14.58 16.84 10.76
N PHE A 37 14.44 15.55 11.06
CA PHE A 37 14.15 15.04 12.41
C PHE A 37 15.36 14.27 12.97
N ASP A 38 15.90 13.33 12.19
CA ASP A 38 17.07 12.52 12.58
C ASP A 38 18.39 13.10 12.05
N ASN A 39 18.32 14.03 11.09
CA ASN A 39 19.49 14.66 10.46
C ASN A 39 19.18 16.10 9.99
N ASP A 40 20.21 16.90 9.72
CA ASP A 40 20.10 18.30 9.25
C ASP A 40 19.82 18.42 7.73
N SER A 41 19.39 17.34 7.07
CA SER A 41 19.06 17.36 5.64
C SER A 41 17.64 17.88 5.44
N HIS A 42 17.44 18.67 4.39
CA HIS A 42 16.11 19.15 3.98
C HIS A 42 15.97 18.99 2.47
N PHE A 43 14.80 18.66 1.96
CA PHE A 43 14.55 18.67 0.51
C PHE A 43 13.97 20.02 0.08
N THR A 44 14.19 20.40 -1.17
CA THR A 44 13.67 21.67 -1.70
C THR A 44 12.31 21.44 -2.34
N GLN A 45 11.25 21.93 -1.69
CA GLN A 45 9.92 21.96 -2.29
C GLN A 45 9.83 23.15 -3.26
N ALA A 46 9.26 22.93 -4.45
CA ALA A 46 9.01 24.03 -5.37
C ALA A 46 8.08 25.07 -4.71
N SER A 47 8.33 26.36 -4.93
CA SER A 47 7.58 27.46 -4.28
C SER A 47 6.07 27.45 -4.57
N THR A 48 5.64 26.79 -5.64
CA THR A 48 4.24 26.63 -6.04
C THR A 48 3.64 25.29 -5.60
N ASP A 49 4.45 24.36 -5.11
CA ASP A 49 3.97 23.09 -4.61
C ASP A 49 3.47 23.28 -3.17
N THR A 50 2.21 22.93 -2.96
CA THR A 50 1.52 23.00 -1.65
C THR A 50 1.34 21.62 -1.02
N GLY A 51 1.97 20.59 -1.60
CA GLY A 51 1.98 19.24 -1.03
C GLY A 51 2.63 19.20 0.34
N SER A 52 2.24 18.21 1.14
CA SER A 52 2.86 17.91 2.43
C SER A 52 3.66 16.63 2.30
N TYR A 53 4.94 16.69 2.62
CA TYR A 53 5.87 15.57 2.43
C TYR A 53 6.71 15.27 3.67
N THR A 54 7.17 14.04 3.76
CA THR A 54 8.22 13.60 4.69
C THR A 54 9.26 12.84 3.88
N ALA A 55 10.52 13.27 3.95
CA ALA A 55 11.62 12.63 3.24
C ALA A 55 12.48 11.80 4.20
N GLY A 56 13.19 10.81 3.65
CA GLY A 56 14.12 10.01 4.43
C GLY A 56 14.60 8.77 3.70
N LYS A 57 14.95 7.73 4.46
CA LYS A 57 15.42 6.46 3.92
C LYS A 57 14.64 5.26 4.46
N ILE A 58 14.45 4.29 3.58
CA ILE A 58 14.00 2.95 3.92
C ILE A 58 14.96 1.96 3.24
N GLY A 59 15.75 1.26 4.04
CA GLY A 59 16.85 0.44 3.54
C GLY A 59 17.79 1.28 2.66
N PRO A 60 18.16 0.80 1.46
CA PRO A 60 19.03 1.54 0.54
C PRO A 60 18.29 2.64 -0.25
N HIS A 61 16.99 2.82 -0.05
CA HIS A 61 16.17 3.70 -0.88
C HIS A 61 15.94 5.06 -0.24
N ARG A 62 16.17 6.13 -1.00
CA ARG A 62 15.65 7.47 -0.69
C ARG A 62 14.17 7.51 -1.01
N VAL A 63 13.36 7.79 0.00
CA VAL A 63 11.91 7.73 -0.05
C VAL A 63 11.32 9.10 0.28
N VAL A 64 10.32 9.51 -0.49
CA VAL A 64 9.44 10.61 -0.13
C VAL A 64 8.04 10.08 0.16
N LEU A 65 7.53 10.36 1.35
CA LEU A 65 6.17 10.10 1.79
C LEU A 65 5.32 11.35 1.55
N GLY A 66 4.34 11.27 0.66
CA GLY A 66 3.30 12.28 0.47
C GLY A 66 2.08 12.03 1.35
N HIS A 67 1.64 13.10 2.01
CA HIS A 67 0.42 13.11 2.82
C HIS A 67 -0.72 13.70 1.99
N LEU A 68 -1.68 12.86 1.61
CA LEU A 68 -2.85 13.32 0.85
C LEU A 68 -3.70 14.27 1.72
N PRO A 69 -4.28 15.34 1.14
CA PRO A 69 -5.09 16.30 1.88
C PRO A 69 -6.47 15.74 2.29
N GLY A 70 -6.90 14.65 1.66
CA GLY A 70 -8.17 13.98 1.92
C GLY A 70 -8.30 12.67 1.16
N MET A 71 -9.36 11.92 1.45
CA MET A 71 -9.74 10.70 0.74
C MET A 71 -10.44 11.01 -0.58
N GLY A 72 -10.44 10.05 -1.49
CA GLY A 72 -11.17 10.13 -2.75
C GLY A 72 -10.30 10.33 -3.98
N LEU A 73 -10.87 10.01 -5.13
CA LEU A 73 -10.15 9.92 -6.40
C LEU A 73 -9.63 11.27 -6.90
N VAL A 74 -10.41 12.34 -6.71
CA VAL A 74 -10.07 13.71 -7.17
C VAL A 74 -8.88 14.26 -6.41
N GLU A 75 -8.92 14.22 -5.07
CA GLU A 75 -7.82 14.67 -4.22
C GLU A 75 -6.55 13.88 -4.51
N THR A 76 -6.70 12.57 -4.68
CA THR A 76 -5.60 11.67 -4.99
C THR A 76 -4.96 11.97 -6.34
N ALA A 77 -5.75 12.15 -7.40
CA ALA A 77 -5.23 12.48 -8.74
C ALA A 77 -4.53 13.84 -8.78
N ASN A 78 -5.10 14.85 -8.12
CA ASN A 78 -4.49 16.18 -8.01
C ASN A 78 -3.13 16.12 -7.30
N PHE A 79 -3.05 15.36 -6.19
CA PHE A 79 -1.79 15.16 -5.49
C PHE A 79 -0.78 14.39 -6.35
N ALA A 80 -1.21 13.37 -7.09
CA ALA A 80 -0.37 12.57 -7.97
C ALA A 80 0.39 13.43 -8.99
N GLN A 81 -0.32 14.39 -9.60
CA GLN A 81 0.26 15.30 -10.59
C GLN A 81 1.33 16.20 -9.96
N ARG A 82 1.06 16.77 -8.78
CA ARG A 82 2.02 17.59 -8.03
C ARG A 82 3.24 16.77 -7.64
N PHE A 83 2.99 15.58 -7.11
CA PHE A 83 4.03 14.65 -6.67
C PHE A 83 4.97 14.27 -7.82
N ARG A 84 4.40 13.94 -8.99
CA ARG A 84 5.17 13.67 -10.21
C ARG A 84 5.98 14.87 -10.68
N TYR A 85 5.45 16.07 -10.55
CA TYR A 85 6.13 17.30 -10.97
C TYR A 85 7.30 17.65 -10.04
N SER A 86 7.10 17.57 -8.73
CA SER A 86 8.12 17.90 -7.73
C SER A 86 9.21 16.84 -7.60
N PHE A 87 8.88 15.57 -7.89
CA PHE A 87 9.81 14.43 -7.83
C PHE A 87 9.87 13.74 -9.20
N ALA A 88 10.64 14.31 -10.12
CA ALA A 88 10.64 13.90 -11.53
C ALA A 88 11.19 12.49 -11.79
N ASN A 89 11.99 11.92 -10.87
CA ASN A 89 12.70 10.65 -11.05
C ASN A 89 12.04 9.45 -10.35
N LEU A 90 10.78 9.57 -9.95
CA LEU A 90 10.04 8.47 -9.33
C LEU A 90 9.92 7.26 -10.28
N GLN A 91 10.47 6.12 -9.85
CA GLN A 91 10.43 4.85 -10.56
C GLN A 91 9.40 3.88 -9.98
N LEU A 92 9.07 4.03 -8.70
CA LEU A 92 8.07 3.26 -7.99
C LEU A 92 7.32 4.19 -7.04
N VAL A 93 5.99 4.12 -7.08
CA VAL A 93 5.12 4.75 -6.09
C VAL A 93 4.31 3.67 -5.38
N LEU A 94 4.29 3.70 -4.07
CA LEU A 94 3.55 2.78 -3.23
C LEU A 94 2.33 3.50 -2.66
N LEU A 95 1.12 3.10 -3.04
CA LEU A 95 -0.09 3.57 -2.38
C LEU A 95 -0.35 2.66 -1.17
N VAL A 96 -0.10 3.20 0.02
CA VAL A 96 -0.14 2.44 1.27
C VAL A 96 -1.27 2.93 2.14
N GLY A 97 -2.11 2.02 2.59
CA GLY A 97 -3.21 2.39 3.48
C GLY A 97 -4.06 1.21 3.93
N ILE A 98 -5.26 1.51 4.38
CA ILE A 98 -6.28 0.51 4.74
C ILE A 98 -7.34 0.40 3.66
N CYS A 99 -8.05 -0.72 3.64
CA CYS A 99 -9.20 -0.93 2.77
C CYS A 99 -10.24 -1.84 3.42
N GLY A 100 -11.45 -1.85 2.85
CA GLY A 100 -12.37 -2.96 3.06
C GLY A 100 -11.91 -4.17 2.26
N GLY A 101 -12.22 -5.38 2.73
CA GLY A 101 -11.83 -6.63 2.09
C GLY A 101 -13.03 -7.53 1.75
N SER A 102 -12.90 -8.28 0.66
CA SER A 102 -13.70 -9.49 0.46
C SER A 102 -13.28 -10.54 1.50
N PRO A 103 -14.18 -11.40 2.01
CA PRO A 103 -13.81 -12.44 2.96
C PRO A 103 -12.95 -13.56 2.34
N ARG A 104 -12.69 -13.53 1.04
CA ARG A 104 -11.86 -14.51 0.33
C ARG A 104 -11.21 -13.93 -0.91
N ASP A 105 -10.08 -14.52 -1.31
CA ASP A 105 -9.42 -14.18 -2.56
C ASP A 105 -9.97 -14.98 -3.77
N ASP A 106 -9.41 -14.72 -4.96
CA ASP A 106 -9.74 -15.39 -6.23
C ASP A 106 -9.50 -16.91 -6.20
N LYS A 107 -8.62 -17.37 -5.31
CA LYS A 107 -8.31 -18.78 -5.06
C LYS A 107 -9.11 -19.36 -3.89
N LYS A 108 -10.08 -18.60 -3.37
CA LYS A 108 -10.93 -18.96 -2.22
C LYS A 108 -10.18 -19.12 -0.90
N HIS A 109 -8.96 -18.58 -0.77
CA HIS A 109 -8.33 -18.51 0.54
C HIS A 109 -9.04 -17.45 1.39
N GLU A 110 -9.24 -17.74 2.66
CA GLU A 110 -9.80 -16.78 3.62
C GLU A 110 -8.91 -15.53 3.72
N ILE A 111 -9.52 -14.36 3.57
CA ILE A 111 -8.95 -13.06 3.93
C ILE A 111 -9.56 -12.66 5.27
N ILE A 112 -8.72 -12.37 6.26
CA ILE A 112 -9.13 -11.94 7.59
C ILE A 112 -8.67 -10.51 7.86
N LEU A 113 -9.19 -9.88 8.91
CA LEU A 113 -8.80 -8.53 9.29
C LEU A 113 -7.32 -8.49 9.68
N GLY A 114 -6.63 -7.45 9.22
CA GLY A 114 -5.19 -7.28 9.36
C GLY A 114 -4.35 -7.93 8.26
N ASP A 115 -4.92 -8.79 7.40
CA ASP A 115 -4.22 -9.26 6.20
C ASP A 115 -3.92 -8.10 5.23
N VAL A 116 -2.97 -8.31 4.33
CA VAL A 116 -2.55 -7.30 3.35
C VAL A 116 -2.86 -7.74 1.94
N ILE A 117 -3.48 -6.86 1.17
CA ILE A 117 -3.76 -7.01 -0.26
C ILE A 117 -2.75 -6.19 -1.06
N ILE A 118 -2.07 -6.84 -2.00
CA ILE A 118 -1.22 -6.22 -3.01
C ILE A 118 -2.01 -6.18 -4.34
N GLY A 119 -2.27 -4.97 -4.83
CA GLY A 119 -3.11 -4.77 -6.01
C GLY A 119 -2.45 -5.24 -7.31
N ARG A 120 -3.06 -6.19 -8.02
CA ARG A 120 -2.68 -6.56 -9.40
C ARG A 120 -3.31 -5.63 -10.44
N LYS A 121 -4.49 -5.10 -10.11
CA LYS A 121 -5.34 -4.27 -10.95
C LYS A 121 -6.12 -3.32 -10.03
N ALA A 122 -6.33 -2.09 -10.48
CA ALA A 122 -7.37 -1.23 -9.94
C ALA A 122 -8.53 -1.15 -10.94
N ILE A 123 -9.75 -1.05 -10.44
CA ILE A 123 -10.95 -0.76 -11.23
C ILE A 123 -11.70 0.39 -10.57
N ASN A 124 -12.42 1.16 -11.37
CA ASN A 124 -13.34 2.18 -10.87
C ASN A 124 -14.75 1.86 -11.36
N PRO A 125 -15.65 1.39 -10.47
CA PRO A 125 -17.02 1.02 -10.86
C PRO A 125 -17.86 2.25 -11.22
N ASP A 126 -17.44 3.46 -10.85
CA ASP A 126 -18.13 4.70 -11.20
C ASP A 126 -17.92 5.07 -12.70
N LEU A 127 -16.96 4.44 -13.38
CA LEU A 127 -16.73 4.58 -14.82
C LEU A 127 -17.68 3.64 -15.58
N GLY A 128 -18.69 4.23 -16.22
CA GLY A 128 -19.66 3.50 -17.01
C GLY A 128 -20.81 4.38 -17.48
N ARG A 129 -21.80 3.76 -18.12
CA ARG A 129 -23.01 4.44 -18.60
C ARG A 129 -24.16 4.18 -17.65
N ARG A 130 -24.86 5.24 -17.23
CA ARG A 130 -26.09 5.12 -16.44
C ARG A 130 -27.27 4.90 -17.38
N TYR A 131 -27.92 3.77 -17.21
CA TYR A 131 -29.18 3.40 -17.83
C TYR A 131 -30.31 3.49 -16.80
N GLN A 132 -31.56 3.32 -17.22
CA GLN A 132 -32.72 3.36 -16.31
C GLN A 132 -32.66 2.27 -15.23
N ASP A 133 -31.99 1.15 -15.50
CA ASP A 133 -31.81 0.01 -14.60
C ASP A 133 -30.53 0.09 -13.75
N GLY A 134 -29.70 1.12 -13.92
CA GLY A 134 -28.51 1.35 -13.10
C GLY A 134 -27.26 1.75 -13.90
N LEU A 135 -26.13 1.83 -13.20
CA LEU A 135 -24.83 2.04 -13.84
C LEU A 135 -24.32 0.71 -14.39
N GLN A 136 -24.14 0.62 -15.70
CA GLN A 136 -23.48 -0.52 -16.33
C GLN A 136 -22.02 -0.12 -16.66
N SER A 137 -21.09 -0.76 -15.96
CA SER A 137 -19.68 -0.77 -16.39
C SER A 137 -19.60 -1.62 -17.66
N ARG A 138 -19.08 -1.07 -18.77
CA ARG A 138 -18.91 -1.82 -20.02
C ARG A 138 -17.44 -2.19 -20.21
N SER A 139 -17.23 -3.38 -20.77
CA SER A 139 -15.96 -4.02 -21.13
C SER A 139 -15.14 -3.32 -22.23
N ARG A 140 -15.36 -2.04 -22.51
CA ARG A 140 -14.55 -1.28 -23.47
C ARG A 140 -13.28 -0.77 -22.81
N MET A 141 -12.16 -0.82 -23.54
CA MET A 141 -10.86 -0.31 -23.08
C MET A 141 -10.90 1.15 -22.61
N GLU A 142 -11.86 1.94 -23.10
CA GLU A 142 -12.05 3.35 -22.75
C GLU A 142 -12.64 3.55 -21.34
N ASP A 143 -13.38 2.56 -20.82
CA ASP A 143 -14.11 2.64 -19.53
C ASP A 143 -13.38 1.86 -18.41
N THR A 144 -12.22 1.26 -18.71
CA THR A 144 -11.41 0.49 -17.76
C THR A 144 -10.07 1.17 -17.57
N LEU A 145 -9.62 1.28 -16.32
CA LEU A 145 -8.26 1.74 -16.04
C LEU A 145 -7.23 0.91 -16.79
N GLY A 146 -6.25 1.58 -17.39
CA GLY A 146 -5.17 0.96 -18.13
C GLY A 146 -4.35 -0.04 -17.30
N ARG A 147 -3.51 -0.81 -17.98
CA ARG A 147 -2.54 -1.67 -17.28
C ARG A 147 -1.37 -0.83 -16.79
N GLN A 148 -0.86 -1.16 -15.60
CA GLN A 148 0.44 -0.64 -15.15
C GLN A 148 1.55 -0.96 -16.15
N SER A 149 2.64 -0.20 -16.06
CA SER A 149 3.82 -0.39 -16.90
C SER A 149 4.34 -1.84 -16.81
N PRO A 150 4.96 -2.39 -17.87
CA PRO A 150 5.53 -3.73 -17.83
C PRO A 150 6.47 -3.96 -16.64
N GLU A 151 7.21 -2.94 -16.22
CA GLU A 151 8.13 -2.96 -15.10
C GLU A 151 7.38 -3.21 -13.78
N ILE A 152 6.33 -2.44 -13.50
CA ILE A 152 5.52 -2.59 -12.30
C ILE A 152 4.77 -3.93 -12.29
N ARG A 153 4.22 -4.34 -13.44
CA ARG A 153 3.56 -5.66 -13.56
C ARG A 153 4.55 -6.81 -13.34
N GLY A 154 5.76 -6.70 -13.89
CA GLY A 154 6.84 -7.66 -13.67
C GLY A 154 7.26 -7.70 -12.20
N PHE A 155 7.34 -6.54 -11.54
CA PHE A 155 7.65 -6.47 -10.12
C PHE A 155 6.57 -7.10 -9.24
N ILE A 156 5.28 -6.84 -9.49
CA ILE A 156 4.18 -7.52 -8.79
C ILE A 156 4.27 -9.04 -8.98
N LYS A 157 4.65 -9.51 -10.17
CA LYS A 157 4.87 -10.95 -10.41
C LYS A 157 6.07 -11.51 -9.64
N LYS A 158 7.15 -10.74 -9.49
CA LYS A 158 8.27 -11.09 -8.59
C LYS A 158 7.79 -11.17 -7.14
N LEU A 159 7.02 -10.20 -6.65
CA LEU A 159 6.46 -10.24 -5.29
C LEU A 159 5.60 -11.49 -5.07
N GLU A 160 4.78 -11.85 -6.06
CA GLU A 160 3.94 -13.06 -6.01
C GLU A 160 4.77 -14.35 -6.00
N SER A 161 5.90 -14.42 -6.72
CA SER A 161 6.79 -15.59 -6.67
C SER A 161 7.59 -15.69 -5.37
N TYR A 162 7.81 -14.56 -4.68
CA TYR A 162 8.47 -14.48 -3.37
C TYR A 162 7.46 -14.40 -2.21
N LYS A 163 6.20 -14.81 -2.41
CA LYS A 163 5.11 -14.63 -1.44
C LYS A 163 5.44 -15.11 -0.02
N THR A 164 6.10 -16.26 0.13
CA THR A 164 6.45 -16.80 1.45
C THR A 164 7.53 -15.96 2.16
N PRO A 165 8.73 -15.73 1.57
CA PRO A 165 9.71 -14.81 2.16
C PRO A 165 9.16 -13.40 2.41
N LEU A 166 8.33 -12.88 1.49
CA LEU A 166 7.70 -11.57 1.64
C LEU A 166 6.81 -11.54 2.89
N ARG A 167 6.00 -12.57 3.13
CA ARG A 167 5.16 -12.69 4.33
C ARG A 167 6.00 -12.74 5.61
N GLU A 168 7.08 -13.50 5.62
CA GLU A 168 7.98 -13.61 6.78
C GLU A 168 8.67 -12.28 7.10
N ASN A 169 9.13 -11.56 6.07
CA ASN A 169 9.68 -10.21 6.22
C ASN A 169 8.62 -9.23 6.76
N THR A 170 7.40 -9.26 6.20
CA THR A 170 6.26 -8.46 6.70
C THR A 170 6.01 -8.72 8.17
N ALA A 171 5.95 -9.99 8.60
CA ALA A 171 5.75 -10.36 9.99
C ALA A 171 6.84 -9.77 10.89
N ARG A 172 8.12 -9.89 10.48
CA ARG A 172 9.26 -9.36 11.24
C ARG A 172 9.19 -7.85 11.41
N TYR A 173 8.91 -7.12 10.33
CA TYR A 173 8.79 -5.66 10.38
C TYR A 173 7.59 -5.21 11.21
N LEU A 174 6.46 -5.93 11.11
CA LEU A 174 5.29 -5.66 11.92
C LEU A 174 5.61 -5.87 13.41
N SER A 175 6.20 -7.01 13.79
CA SER A 175 6.60 -7.27 15.17
C SER A 175 7.54 -6.18 15.69
N ARG A 176 8.56 -5.78 14.92
CA ARG A 176 9.46 -4.68 15.31
C ARG A 176 8.72 -3.35 15.50
N LEU A 177 7.80 -3.02 14.60
CA LEU A 177 7.00 -1.80 14.72
C LEU A 177 6.17 -1.81 16.00
N LEU A 178 5.49 -2.92 16.30
CA LEU A 178 4.59 -3.03 17.45
C LEU A 178 5.33 -3.06 18.81
N THR A 179 6.66 -3.27 18.84
CA THR A 179 7.45 -3.11 20.08
C THR A 179 7.68 -1.65 20.47
N LYS A 180 7.50 -0.72 19.54
CA LYS A 180 7.70 0.71 19.80
C LYS A 180 6.52 1.28 20.59
N PRO A 181 6.75 2.02 21.71
CA PRO A 181 5.68 2.53 22.56
C PRO A 181 4.65 3.39 21.80
N GLU A 182 5.07 4.16 20.80
CA GLU A 182 4.16 5.03 20.04
C GLU A 182 3.16 4.25 19.14
N PHE A 183 3.34 2.93 18.99
CA PHE A 183 2.47 2.04 18.21
C PHE A 183 1.62 1.11 19.07
N GLN A 184 1.45 1.40 20.36
CA GLN A 184 0.60 0.60 21.25
C GLN A 184 -0.84 0.46 20.73
N MET A 185 -1.40 1.53 20.13
CA MET A 185 -2.74 1.51 19.51
C MET A 185 -2.83 0.61 18.27
N SER A 186 -1.71 0.29 17.64
CA SER A 186 -1.64 -0.63 16.50
C SER A 186 -1.54 -2.09 16.94
N SER A 187 -1.66 -2.42 18.23
CA SER A 187 -1.61 -3.81 18.71
C SER A 187 -2.69 -4.68 18.06
N TYR A 188 -2.39 -5.97 17.90
CA TYR A 188 -3.35 -6.93 17.35
C TYR A 188 -4.64 -6.96 18.20
N PRO A 189 -5.83 -6.65 17.62
CA PRO A 189 -7.06 -6.56 18.39
C PRO A 189 -7.56 -7.88 19.00
N GLY A 190 -7.09 -9.03 18.52
CA GLY A 190 -7.55 -10.36 18.94
C GLY A 190 -8.44 -11.02 17.88
N SER A 191 -8.36 -12.35 17.78
CA SER A 191 -9.14 -13.11 16.78
C SER A 191 -10.64 -13.09 17.05
N ASP A 192 -11.06 -12.90 18.31
CA ASP A 192 -12.46 -12.73 18.71
C ASP A 192 -13.07 -11.40 18.23
N LYS A 193 -12.23 -10.45 17.82
CA LYS A 193 -12.63 -9.15 17.26
C LYS A 193 -12.75 -9.16 15.74
N ASP A 194 -12.39 -10.26 15.09
CA ASP A 194 -12.64 -10.47 13.68
C ASP A 194 -14.01 -11.15 13.51
N LYS A 195 -15.03 -10.31 13.25
CA LYS A 195 -16.42 -10.74 13.14
C LYS A 195 -16.91 -10.51 11.71
N LEU A 196 -17.13 -11.60 10.98
CA LEU A 196 -17.78 -11.61 9.67
C LEU A 196 -19.20 -12.15 9.81
N PHE A 197 -20.20 -11.37 9.41
CA PHE A 197 -21.59 -11.81 9.36
C PHE A 197 -21.97 -12.31 7.96
N GLU A 198 -23.00 -13.15 7.90
CA GLU A 198 -23.64 -13.54 6.64
C GLU A 198 -24.05 -12.30 5.82
N PRO A 199 -23.89 -12.29 4.48
CA PRO A 199 -24.21 -11.12 3.65
C PRO A 199 -25.66 -10.64 3.76
N ILE A 200 -26.58 -11.55 4.06
CA ILE A 200 -28.01 -11.27 4.21
C ILE A 200 -28.39 -10.75 5.61
N TYR A 201 -27.47 -10.83 6.58
CA TYR A 201 -27.71 -10.33 7.92
C TYR A 201 -27.54 -8.80 7.96
N LEU A 202 -28.61 -8.09 8.30
CA LEU A 202 -28.64 -6.63 8.28
C LEU A 202 -28.29 -6.07 9.65
N HIS A 203 -27.31 -5.16 9.70
CA HIS A 203 -26.97 -4.41 10.90
C HIS A 203 -28.09 -3.41 11.28
N LYS A 204 -29.08 -3.84 12.09
CA LYS A 204 -30.26 -3.03 12.47
C LYS A 204 -30.78 -3.30 13.89
N HIS A 205 -31.64 -2.42 14.40
CA HIS A 205 -32.33 -2.65 15.68
C HIS A 205 -33.43 -3.71 15.52
N TYR A 206 -33.12 -4.97 15.84
CA TYR A 206 -34.09 -6.07 15.74
C TYR A 206 -35.18 -6.02 16.82
N ASP A 207 -34.85 -5.59 18.03
CA ASP A 207 -35.77 -5.62 19.19
C ASP A 207 -36.24 -4.23 19.66
N SER A 208 -36.00 -3.18 18.86
CA SER A 208 -36.40 -1.82 19.25
C SER A 208 -37.90 -1.58 19.01
N LYS A 209 -38.64 -1.38 20.09
CA LYS A 209 -40.04 -0.87 20.05
C LYS A 209 -40.13 0.59 19.58
N ARG A 210 -39.01 1.33 19.62
CA ARG A 210 -38.93 2.77 19.31
C ARG A 210 -38.40 3.07 17.91
N CYS A 211 -37.78 2.12 17.22
CA CYS A 211 -37.31 2.28 15.83
C CYS A 211 -38.25 1.60 14.84
N HIS A 212 -38.54 2.26 13.71
CA HIS A 212 -39.19 1.65 12.54
C HIS A 212 -38.26 0.71 11.73
N CYS A 213 -37.14 0.28 12.32
CA CYS A 213 -36.19 -0.71 11.81
C CYS A 213 -36.81 -2.12 11.60
N LYS A 214 -38.10 -2.28 11.93
CA LYS A 214 -38.87 -3.52 11.75
C LYS A 214 -39.07 -3.90 10.28
N SER A 215 -38.92 -2.98 9.33
CA SER A 215 -38.96 -3.33 7.92
C SER A 215 -37.84 -4.31 7.58
N GLN A 216 -38.11 -5.28 6.71
CA GLN A 216 -37.11 -6.28 6.32
C GLN A 216 -35.95 -5.67 5.51
N LEU A 217 -36.12 -4.47 4.97
CA LEU A 217 -35.25 -3.89 3.94
C LEU A 217 -34.38 -2.72 4.43
N GLY A 218 -34.52 -2.28 5.69
CA GLY A 218 -33.91 -1.03 6.14
C GLY A 218 -33.18 -1.12 7.48
N SER A 219 -32.02 -0.46 7.54
CA SER A 219 -31.36 -0.07 8.79
C SER A 219 -31.44 1.45 8.93
N CYS A 220 -31.81 1.94 10.13
CA CYS A 220 -31.86 3.38 10.39
C CYS A 220 -30.44 3.95 10.60
N LYS A 221 -30.29 5.27 10.49
CA LYS A 221 -29.00 5.95 10.68
C LYS A 221 -28.35 5.59 12.03
N ALA A 222 -29.13 5.61 13.12
CA ALA A 222 -28.62 5.26 14.44
C ALA A 222 -28.06 3.82 14.52
N ALA A 223 -28.74 2.84 13.92
CA ALA A 223 -28.23 1.48 13.87
C ALA A 223 -26.92 1.39 13.06
N ARG A 224 -26.85 2.03 11.90
CA ARG A 224 -25.65 2.08 11.03
C ARG A 224 -24.42 2.70 11.69
N GLU A 225 -24.61 3.46 12.75
CA GLU A 225 -23.55 4.14 13.51
C GLU A 225 -23.26 3.46 14.87
N THR A 226 -24.09 2.51 15.29
CA THR A 226 -23.95 1.76 16.54
C THR A 226 -23.05 0.54 16.33
N LEU A 227 -22.19 0.21 17.30
CA LEU A 227 -21.34 -0.98 17.22
C LEU A 227 -22.16 -2.27 17.33
N CYS A 228 -21.69 -3.37 16.72
CA CYS A 228 -22.38 -4.67 16.75
C CYS A 228 -22.74 -5.14 18.17
N ASP A 229 -21.80 -5.03 19.10
CA ASP A 229 -22.00 -5.47 20.49
C ASP A 229 -23.04 -4.61 21.23
N GLN A 230 -23.11 -3.31 20.91
CA GLN A 230 -24.11 -2.40 21.47
C GLN A 230 -25.48 -2.58 20.82
N LEU A 231 -25.51 -2.89 19.52
CA LEU A 231 -26.73 -3.15 18.77
C LEU A 231 -27.34 -4.52 19.10
N GLY A 232 -26.53 -5.43 19.62
CA GLY A 232 -26.92 -6.82 19.90
C GLY A 232 -26.99 -7.66 18.63
N CYS A 233 -26.02 -7.52 17.73
CA CYS A 233 -25.95 -8.36 16.53
C CYS A 233 -25.87 -9.85 16.91
N ASP A 234 -26.69 -10.67 16.25
CA ASP A 234 -26.91 -12.06 16.62
C ASP A 234 -25.75 -12.93 16.11
N SER A 235 -25.03 -13.54 17.06
CA SER A 235 -23.86 -14.35 16.80
C SER A 235 -24.15 -15.60 15.95
N LYS A 236 -25.41 -16.03 15.82
CA LYS A 236 -25.77 -17.18 14.98
C LYS A 236 -25.53 -16.94 13.49
N TYR A 237 -25.45 -15.68 13.07
CA TYR A 237 -25.14 -15.29 11.69
C TYR A 237 -23.65 -15.00 11.48
N LEU A 238 -22.79 -15.28 12.47
CA LEU A 238 -21.34 -15.18 12.29
C LEU A 238 -20.85 -16.35 11.43
N ILE A 239 -20.14 -16.00 10.36
CA ILE A 239 -19.47 -16.98 9.50
C ILE A 239 -18.23 -17.48 10.24
N GLN A 240 -18.15 -18.80 10.44
CA GLN A 240 -16.97 -19.45 11.01
C GLN A 240 -15.77 -19.32 10.08
N ARG A 241 -14.60 -19.02 10.65
CA ARG A 241 -13.36 -18.76 9.92
C ARG A 241 -12.28 -19.73 10.38
N ASP A 242 -11.78 -20.56 9.48
CA ASP A 242 -10.80 -21.59 9.83
C ASP A 242 -9.48 -20.98 10.32
N ARG A 243 -9.04 -19.88 9.70
CA ARG A 243 -7.82 -19.15 10.08
C ARG A 243 -7.88 -18.48 11.46
N LEU A 244 -9.07 -18.33 12.05
CA LEU A 244 -9.25 -17.74 13.38
C LEU A 244 -9.31 -18.78 14.51
N LYS A 245 -9.36 -20.08 14.18
CA LYS A 245 -9.46 -21.17 15.17
C LYS A 245 -8.19 -21.31 16.02
N SER A 246 -7.02 -21.15 15.41
CA SER A 246 -5.79 -21.00 16.17
C SER A 246 -5.77 -19.60 16.76
N GLN A 247 -6.00 -19.46 18.06
CA GLN A 247 -6.01 -18.17 18.79
C GLN A 247 -4.69 -17.37 18.67
N VAL A 248 -3.68 -17.91 17.99
CA VAL A 248 -2.40 -17.28 17.68
C VAL A 248 -2.31 -17.06 16.18
N LEU A 249 -2.64 -15.85 15.73
CA LEU A 249 -2.24 -15.39 14.40
C LEU A 249 -0.82 -14.84 14.50
N THR A 250 0.14 -15.56 13.94
CA THR A 250 1.56 -15.19 13.99
C THR A 250 1.95 -14.14 12.95
N SER A 251 1.18 -14.00 11.87
CA SER A 251 1.47 -13.08 10.77
C SER A 251 0.23 -12.79 9.93
N PRO A 252 0.07 -11.56 9.42
CA PRO A 252 -0.88 -11.29 8.35
C PRO A 252 -0.54 -12.12 7.11
N ALA A 253 -1.56 -12.63 6.43
CA ALA A 253 -1.40 -13.23 5.11
C ALA A 253 -1.33 -12.15 4.03
N LEU A 254 -0.71 -12.50 2.92
CA LEU A 254 -0.61 -11.63 1.75
C LEU A 254 -1.53 -12.17 0.65
N HIS A 255 -2.35 -11.30 0.09
CA HIS A 255 -3.25 -11.61 -1.02
C HIS A 255 -2.90 -10.72 -2.19
N PHE A 256 -3.02 -11.25 -3.39
CA PHE A 256 -2.81 -10.48 -4.61
C PHE A 256 -4.13 -10.50 -5.37
N GLY A 257 -4.63 -9.34 -5.81
CA GLY A 257 -5.91 -9.31 -6.50
C GLY A 257 -6.35 -7.93 -6.96
N THR A 258 -7.60 -7.84 -7.41
CA THR A 258 -8.18 -6.59 -7.91
C THR A 258 -8.63 -5.71 -6.74
N ILE A 259 -8.32 -4.42 -6.83
CA ILE A 259 -8.82 -3.37 -5.94
C ILE A 259 -9.93 -2.61 -6.67
N GLU A 260 -11.11 -2.58 -6.10
CA GLU A 260 -12.15 -1.64 -6.47
C GLU A 260 -11.89 -0.30 -5.77
N SER A 261 -11.94 0.78 -6.53
CA SER A 261 -11.65 2.12 -6.06
C SER A 261 -12.67 3.12 -6.60
N GLY A 262 -13.55 3.57 -5.72
CA GLY A 262 -14.67 4.47 -6.06
C GLY A 262 -14.79 5.63 -5.08
N ASN A 263 -15.79 6.49 -5.28
CA ASN A 263 -15.99 7.67 -4.42
C ASN A 263 -16.80 7.39 -3.14
N ALA A 264 -17.28 6.17 -2.95
CA ALA A 264 -18.18 5.80 -1.86
C ALA A 264 -17.57 4.74 -0.95
N ILE A 265 -17.76 4.90 0.36
CA ILE A 265 -17.44 3.86 1.34
C ILE A 265 -18.44 2.71 1.18
N ILE A 266 -17.93 1.53 0.84
CA ILE A 266 -18.76 0.33 0.73
C ILE A 266 -19.18 -0.15 2.12
N LYS A 267 -20.50 -0.15 2.37
CA LYS A 267 -21.16 -0.64 3.59
C LYS A 267 -22.23 -1.70 3.30
N CYS A 268 -22.06 -2.47 2.22
CA CYS A 268 -23.07 -3.39 1.71
C CYS A 268 -22.42 -4.71 1.30
N ALA A 269 -22.66 -5.76 2.09
CA ALA A 269 -22.11 -7.09 1.83
C ALA A 269 -22.54 -7.66 0.46
N ASN A 270 -23.78 -7.39 0.04
CA ASN A 270 -24.27 -7.83 -1.27
C ASN A 270 -23.56 -7.13 -2.42
N TYR A 271 -23.27 -5.82 -2.29
CA TYR A 271 -22.49 -5.10 -3.30
C TYR A 271 -21.06 -5.62 -3.38
N ARG A 272 -20.40 -5.80 -2.22
CA ARG A 272 -19.06 -6.41 -2.14
C ARG A 272 -19.03 -7.79 -2.79
N GLU A 273 -20.03 -8.64 -2.51
CA GLU A 273 -20.13 -9.98 -3.09
C GLU A 273 -20.37 -9.93 -4.61
N HIS A 274 -21.21 -9.01 -5.07
CA HIS A 274 -21.41 -8.76 -6.51
C HIS A 274 -20.09 -8.41 -7.20
N MET A 275 -19.34 -7.45 -6.65
CA MET A 275 -18.05 -7.00 -7.20
C MET A 275 -16.96 -8.06 -7.13
N PHE A 276 -16.97 -8.91 -6.10
CA PHE A 276 -16.12 -10.09 -6.06
C PHE A 276 -16.46 -11.07 -7.20
N GLN A 277 -17.75 -11.32 -7.46
CA GLN A 277 -18.18 -12.27 -8.49
C GLN A 277 -17.99 -11.77 -9.92
N THR A 278 -18.24 -10.48 -10.18
CA THR A 278 -18.19 -9.91 -11.53
C THR A 278 -16.79 -9.43 -11.91
N GLU A 279 -16.06 -8.83 -10.96
CA GLU A 279 -14.79 -8.16 -11.23
C GLU A 279 -13.58 -8.78 -10.52
N ASN A 280 -13.79 -9.84 -9.72
CA ASN A 280 -12.78 -10.42 -8.84
C ASN A 280 -12.16 -9.40 -7.87
N ALA A 281 -12.94 -8.38 -7.48
CA ALA A 281 -12.52 -7.38 -6.52
C ALA A 281 -12.40 -7.99 -5.12
N ILE A 282 -11.22 -7.88 -4.51
CA ILE A 282 -10.94 -8.41 -3.17
C ILE A 282 -10.61 -7.31 -2.15
N GLY A 283 -10.30 -6.10 -2.62
CA GLY A 283 -10.10 -4.91 -1.78
C GLY A 283 -10.93 -3.73 -2.30
N PHE A 284 -11.35 -2.87 -1.38
CA PHE A 284 -12.25 -1.74 -1.63
C PHE A 284 -11.69 -0.48 -0.96
N ASP A 285 -11.20 0.47 -1.75
CA ASP A 285 -10.63 1.74 -1.29
C ASP A 285 -11.24 2.95 -2.01
N MET A 286 -10.69 4.15 -1.77
CA MET A 286 -11.18 5.38 -2.39
C MET A 286 -10.07 6.18 -3.13
N GLU A 287 -8.88 5.61 -3.29
CA GLU A 287 -7.69 6.33 -3.79
C GLU A 287 -7.05 5.66 -5.01
N SER A 288 -7.00 4.33 -5.04
CA SER A 288 -6.23 3.56 -6.01
C SER A 288 -6.46 3.97 -7.47
N ALA A 289 -7.72 4.15 -7.89
CA ALA A 289 -8.03 4.55 -9.26
C ALA A 289 -7.53 5.96 -9.62
N GLY A 290 -7.38 6.85 -8.63
CA GLY A 290 -6.89 8.21 -8.82
C GLY A 290 -5.38 8.30 -9.07
N LEU A 291 -4.62 7.24 -8.79
CA LEU A 291 -3.17 7.16 -9.05
C LEU A 291 -2.80 6.27 -10.22
N TRP A 292 -3.63 5.25 -10.46
CA TRP A 292 -3.27 4.08 -11.24
C TRP A 292 -2.72 4.42 -12.63
N GLU A 293 -3.26 5.42 -13.31
CA GLU A 293 -2.83 5.77 -14.67
C GLU A 293 -1.70 6.80 -14.73
N TYR A 294 -1.39 7.48 -13.62
CA TYR A 294 -0.49 8.64 -13.62
C TYR A 294 0.91 8.35 -13.08
N LEU A 295 1.05 7.32 -12.24
CA LEU A 295 2.29 6.97 -11.53
C LEU A 295 2.59 5.46 -11.64
N PRO A 296 3.87 5.05 -11.65
CA PRO A 296 4.26 3.64 -11.66
C PRO A 296 3.95 3.01 -10.29
N THR A 297 2.74 2.49 -10.12
CA THR A 297 2.14 2.30 -8.79
C THR A 297 2.02 0.83 -8.38
N VAL A 298 2.46 0.51 -7.15
CA VAL A 298 2.08 -0.72 -6.43
C VAL A 298 1.14 -0.35 -5.29
N ILE A 299 -0.03 -0.98 -5.23
CA ILE A 299 -1.01 -0.76 -4.15
C ILE A 299 -0.75 -1.78 -3.04
N VAL A 300 -0.64 -1.32 -1.80
CA VAL A 300 -0.48 -2.15 -0.59
C VAL A 300 -1.51 -1.73 0.45
N LYS A 301 -2.52 -2.57 0.69
CA LYS A 301 -3.65 -2.23 1.55
C LYS A 301 -3.87 -3.24 2.66
N GLY A 302 -3.94 -2.78 3.90
CA GLY A 302 -4.32 -3.59 5.06
C GLY A 302 -5.83 -3.67 5.19
N VAL A 303 -6.38 -4.87 5.39
CA VAL A 303 -7.83 -5.08 5.52
C VAL A 303 -8.29 -4.67 6.91
N CYS A 304 -9.10 -3.62 7.02
CA CYS A 304 -9.62 -3.13 8.32
C CYS A 304 -11.09 -3.43 8.57
N ASP A 305 -11.82 -3.86 7.54
CA ASP A 305 -13.23 -4.25 7.61
C ASP A 305 -13.61 -5.13 6.41
N TYR A 306 -14.82 -5.69 6.43
CA TYR A 306 -15.33 -6.55 5.35
C TYR A 306 -16.24 -5.83 4.36
N ALA A 307 -16.10 -4.52 4.17
CA ALA A 307 -16.91 -3.72 3.24
C ALA A 307 -18.43 -3.96 3.39
N ASP A 308 -18.91 -4.16 4.62
CA ASP A 308 -20.30 -4.48 4.93
C ASP A 308 -20.91 -3.46 5.90
N SER A 309 -22.09 -3.76 6.44
CA SER A 309 -22.76 -2.85 7.38
C SER A 309 -22.22 -2.91 8.82
N HIS A 310 -21.32 -3.84 9.13
CA HIS A 310 -20.82 -4.12 10.49
C HIS A 310 -19.45 -3.47 10.78
N LYS A 311 -18.97 -2.61 9.87
CA LYS A 311 -17.67 -1.94 9.97
C LYS A 311 -17.50 -1.22 11.30
N ASN A 312 -16.29 -1.29 11.83
CA ASN A 312 -15.86 -0.50 12.97
C ASN A 312 -14.41 -0.02 12.76
N LYS A 313 -13.89 0.81 13.67
CA LYS A 313 -12.54 1.39 13.55
C LYS A 313 -11.44 0.61 14.27
N LEU A 314 -11.79 -0.47 14.98
CA LEU A 314 -10.89 -1.18 15.89
C LEU A 314 -9.64 -1.72 15.17
N TRP A 315 -9.79 -2.14 13.93
CA TRP A 315 -8.72 -2.77 13.15
C TRP A 315 -7.87 -1.78 12.34
N GLN A 316 -8.23 -0.49 12.27
CA GLN A 316 -7.59 0.46 11.36
C GLN A 316 -6.10 0.63 11.66
N ASP A 317 -5.72 0.85 12.93
CA ASP A 317 -4.32 1.05 13.31
C ASP A 317 -3.46 -0.21 13.09
N TYR A 318 -3.98 -1.42 13.38
CA TYR A 318 -3.27 -2.68 13.12
C TYR A 318 -3.16 -3.00 11.63
N ALA A 319 -4.23 -2.76 10.86
CA ALA A 319 -4.24 -2.97 9.41
C ALA A 319 -3.25 -2.01 8.72
N ALA A 320 -3.20 -0.74 9.15
CA ALA A 320 -2.22 0.21 8.65
C ALA A 320 -0.78 -0.18 8.99
N ALA A 321 -0.52 -0.65 10.21
CA ALA A 321 0.77 -1.20 10.59
C ALA A 321 1.17 -2.41 9.73
N SER A 322 0.23 -3.31 9.45
CA SER A 322 0.43 -4.48 8.59
C SER A 322 0.76 -4.08 7.16
N ALA A 323 0.04 -3.10 6.59
CA ALA A 323 0.32 -2.54 5.27
C ALA A 323 1.70 -1.89 5.21
N ALA A 324 2.05 -1.07 6.19
CA ALA A 324 3.36 -0.41 6.27
C ALA A 324 4.51 -1.42 6.39
N ALA A 325 4.36 -2.45 7.21
CA ALA A 325 5.34 -3.53 7.33
C ALA A 325 5.52 -4.30 6.01
N CYS A 326 4.42 -4.54 5.28
CA CYS A 326 4.47 -5.15 3.96
C CYS A 326 5.18 -4.23 2.96
N THR A 327 4.93 -2.92 3.00
CA THR A 327 5.64 -1.94 2.16
C THR A 327 7.15 -1.98 2.38
N ARG A 328 7.60 -2.09 3.63
CA ARG A 328 9.03 -2.27 3.94
C ARG A 328 9.59 -3.54 3.28
N ALA A 329 8.89 -4.66 3.43
CA ALA A 329 9.28 -5.94 2.83
C ALA A 329 9.26 -5.93 1.29
N VAL A 330 8.33 -5.17 0.69
CA VAL A 330 8.27 -4.94 -0.76
C VAL A 330 9.51 -4.17 -1.23
N LEU A 331 9.92 -3.12 -0.51
CA LEU A 331 11.09 -2.32 -0.84
C LEU A 331 12.40 -3.09 -0.77
N ASP A 332 12.51 -4.08 0.13
CA ASP A 332 13.67 -4.98 0.18
C ASP A 332 13.85 -5.79 -1.12
N LEU A 333 12.77 -6.03 -1.87
CA LEU A 333 12.79 -6.75 -3.15
C LEU A 333 12.91 -5.82 -4.37
N TRP A 334 12.92 -4.50 -4.17
CA TRP A 334 13.10 -3.52 -5.23
C TRP A 334 14.59 -3.24 -5.45
N ASP A 335 15.17 -3.81 -6.51
CA ASP A 335 16.63 -3.81 -6.74
C ASP A 335 17.17 -2.55 -7.44
N ARG A 336 16.33 -1.57 -7.78
CA ARG A 336 16.73 -0.37 -8.54
C ARG A 336 17.07 0.78 -7.59
N SER A 337 18.24 0.69 -6.97
CA SER A 337 18.91 1.86 -6.38
C SER A 337 19.92 2.41 -7.41
N PRO A 338 19.88 3.71 -7.77
CA PRO A 338 20.77 4.31 -8.78
C PRO A 338 22.27 4.10 -8.49
N GLU A 339 22.63 3.99 -7.21
CA GLU A 339 24.03 3.83 -6.78
C GLU A 339 24.67 2.53 -7.29
N ARG A 340 23.89 1.46 -7.53
CA ARG A 340 24.41 0.22 -8.13
C ARG A 340 24.56 0.30 -9.65
N SER A 341 23.79 1.17 -10.32
CA SER A 341 23.85 1.34 -11.78
C SER A 341 25.17 2.00 -12.21
N ILE A 342 25.65 3.00 -11.47
CA ILE A 342 26.87 3.74 -11.80
C ILE A 342 28.11 2.85 -11.61
N ALA A 343 28.15 2.01 -10.56
CA ALA A 343 29.24 1.06 -10.34
C ALA A 343 29.34 -0.02 -11.43
N SER A 344 28.22 -0.38 -12.09
CA SER A 344 28.20 -1.39 -13.15
C SER A 344 28.55 -0.86 -14.55
N GLN A 345 28.57 0.47 -14.74
CA GLN A 345 28.85 1.11 -16.03
C GLN A 345 30.28 1.69 -16.13
N ALA A 346 31.09 1.57 -15.08
CA ALA A 346 32.46 2.09 -15.05
C ALA A 346 33.52 1.18 -15.72
N THR A 347 33.12 0.08 -16.37
CA THR A 347 34.03 -0.73 -17.20
C THR A 347 33.55 -0.75 -18.65
N VAL A 348 33.68 0.40 -19.31
CA VAL A 348 33.76 0.43 -20.77
C VAL A 348 35.24 0.23 -21.13
N PRO A 349 35.64 -0.82 -21.88
CA PRO A 349 37.01 -0.93 -22.35
C PRO A 349 37.24 0.20 -23.35
N THR A 350 38.11 1.14 -23.01
CA THR A 350 38.60 2.11 -23.99
C THR A 350 39.43 1.35 -25.01
N MET A 351 38.89 1.13 -26.22
CA MET A 351 39.69 0.64 -27.34
C MET A 351 40.68 1.74 -27.76
N VAL A 352 41.93 1.56 -27.38
CA VAL A 352 43.04 2.35 -27.92
C VAL A 352 43.46 1.69 -29.24
N PHE A 353 43.18 2.33 -30.36
CA PHE A 353 43.74 1.93 -31.64
C PHE A 353 45.20 2.37 -31.72
N ASN A 354 46.13 1.41 -31.58
CA ASN A 354 47.53 1.61 -31.94
C ASN A 354 47.74 1.20 -33.40
N ASN A 355 48.05 2.18 -34.25
CA ASN A 355 48.60 1.93 -35.58
C ASN A 355 50.06 1.46 -35.43
N GLY A 356 50.27 0.15 -35.47
CA GLY A 356 51.60 -0.44 -35.46
C GLY A 356 51.52 -1.96 -35.40
N ALA A 357 52.16 -2.62 -36.35
CA ALA A 357 52.05 -4.05 -36.60
C ALA A 357 52.40 -4.96 -35.41
N ASN A 358 51.75 -6.13 -35.41
CA ASN A 358 51.98 -7.37 -34.65
C ASN A 358 51.22 -7.56 -33.32
N MET A 359 50.42 -8.64 -33.33
CA MET A 359 49.55 -9.15 -32.29
C MET A 359 50.28 -9.64 -31.04
N THR A 360 49.85 -9.19 -29.86
CA THR A 360 49.79 -10.04 -28.65
C THR A 360 48.77 -9.45 -27.66
N VAL A 361 47.79 -10.24 -27.21
CA VAL A 361 46.79 -9.82 -26.20
C VAL A 361 47.32 -10.20 -24.82
N GLY A 362 47.65 -9.20 -24.00
CA GLY A 362 47.99 -9.38 -22.58
C GLY A 362 46.95 -8.72 -21.68
N ILE A 363 46.35 -9.48 -20.76
CA ILE A 363 45.45 -8.95 -19.73
C ILE A 363 46.30 -8.56 -18.51
N GLN A 364 46.38 -7.28 -18.16
CA GLN A 364 46.92 -6.83 -16.87
C GLN A 364 45.79 -6.34 -15.97
N SER A 365 45.59 -7.01 -14.84
CA SER A 365 44.81 -6.54 -13.71
C SER A 365 45.72 -5.79 -12.74
N GLN A 366 45.48 -4.50 -12.49
CA GLN A 366 46.13 -3.78 -11.39
C GLN A 366 45.17 -3.68 -10.19
N THR A 367 45.58 -4.27 -9.07
CA THR A 367 45.02 -4.04 -7.73
C THR A 367 45.79 -2.88 -7.09
N ALA A 368 45.11 -1.80 -6.74
CA ALA A 368 45.73 -0.70 -5.98
C ALA A 368 45.59 -0.95 -4.48
N ASN A 369 46.72 -1.22 -3.81
CA ASN A 369 46.85 -1.26 -2.36
C ASN A 369 46.97 0.17 -1.80
N ILE A 370 46.27 0.44 -0.70
CA ILE A 370 46.38 1.67 0.08
C ILE A 370 47.47 1.48 1.14
N SER A 371 48.52 2.31 1.11
CA SER A 371 49.44 2.49 2.25
C SER A 371 50.14 3.85 2.23
N GLY A 372 49.83 4.67 3.24
CA GLY A 372 50.75 5.52 4.02
C GLY A 372 51.67 6.52 3.31
N LEU A 373 51.40 7.82 3.52
CA LEU A 373 52.43 8.86 3.45
C LEU A 373 52.73 9.38 4.85
N THR A 374 53.96 9.11 5.28
CA THR A 374 54.65 9.63 6.44
C THR A 374 55.27 11.00 6.14
N MET A 375 55.55 11.73 7.24
CA MET A 375 56.20 13.03 7.38
C MET A 375 57.42 13.28 6.49
N ASN A 376 57.73 14.56 6.26
CA ASN A 376 59.12 15.01 6.27
C ASN A 376 59.27 16.48 6.71
N SER A 377 60.28 16.64 7.58
CA SER A 377 61.11 17.81 7.95
C SER A 377 60.46 19.05 8.55
#